data_AF-A0A158PKB1-F1
#
_entry.id   AF-A0A158PKB1-F1
#
_cell.length_a   1.000
_cell.length_b   1.000
_cell.length_c   1.000
_cell.angle_alpha   90.00
_cell.angle_beta   90.00
_cell.angle_gamma   90.00
#
_symmetry.space_group_name_H-M   'P 1'
#
loop_
_entity.id
_entity.type
_entity.pdbx_description
1 polymer ?
#
loop_
_entity_poly.entity_id
_entity_poly.type
_entity_poly.pdbx_seq_one_letter_code
_entity_poly.pdbx_strand_id
1 'polypeptide(L)'
;MENISNSEWVVVIAMLMHLLMVPWTKVEESFNVQATHDLIYHIYNISAYDHHEFPGVVPRTFAGPIYLAVFGLPVRFIFFLMAPVFVDLILVRFVLGMTTVISFLNFARAVSKNLGPETAMFLRIIVASQFHMLFYASRTLPNTFALILVLTVFQRCMENRYESAVRWATTVVVLLRCELVLLFAPLFGRVILTGRLPLFGWDGALVIGIKTAVKVVFVTASVDSLLWGKLVYPELEVVKFNILHNRSHEYGVSPFLWYFYSCLPRGLMMSLPLVVLGPFMDRRLTNIVLPAFIFVFLYSFLPHKELRFIIYSFPLFNLSAAVFCSRMHINRHKSIIRRMLYVGCCLHIVANLISTAVFLYAGARNYPGGDAIVHLQWTQRFDAGKPISVYIDNVCAQTGVSRFTQLYDSWEYNKTESLAPSDMERFDFLLIGTYSGNLKQIVVANYSNHRRVMFAVSGFHRFTTKHALGSKYHFIILK
;
A
#
# COMPACT_ATOMS: atom_id res chain seq x y z
N MET A 1 -9.23 -17.04 -23.86
CA MET A 1 -8.62 -15.74 -23.47
C MET A 1 -9.30 -14.54 -24.16
N GLU A 2 -10.54 -14.66 -24.64
CA GLU A 2 -11.26 -13.60 -25.39
C GLU A 2 -11.93 -12.52 -24.50
N ASN A 3 -11.81 -12.63 -23.16
CA ASN A 3 -12.50 -11.76 -22.20
C ASN A 3 -11.68 -10.58 -21.68
N ILE A 4 -10.45 -10.36 -22.18
CA ILE A 4 -9.58 -9.26 -21.75
C ILE A 4 -9.56 -8.20 -22.84
N SER A 5 -10.16 -7.04 -22.59
CA SER A 5 -10.00 -5.91 -23.53
C SER A 5 -8.53 -5.49 -23.56
N ASN A 6 -7.98 -5.12 -24.72
CA ASN A 6 -6.56 -4.74 -24.86
C ASN A 6 -6.09 -3.71 -23.80
N SER A 7 -6.97 -2.79 -23.41
CA SER A 7 -6.67 -1.78 -22.38
C SER A 7 -6.57 -2.31 -20.94
N GLU A 8 -7.02 -3.54 -20.65
CA GLU A 8 -6.83 -4.17 -19.33
C GLU A 8 -5.38 -4.61 -19.11
N TRP A 9 -4.70 -5.08 -20.17
CA TRP A 9 -3.28 -5.46 -20.11
C TRP A 9 -2.38 -4.29 -19.71
N VAL A 10 -2.74 -3.06 -20.12
CA VAL A 10 -1.98 -1.84 -19.77
C VAL A 10 -1.87 -1.68 -18.25
N VAL A 11 -2.93 -1.98 -17.51
CA VAL A 11 -2.95 -1.88 -16.04
C VAL A 11 -2.11 -2.98 -15.40
N VAL A 12 -2.19 -4.21 -15.94
CA VAL A 12 -1.40 -5.36 -15.47
C VAL A 12 0.10 -5.09 -15.67
N ILE A 13 0.49 -4.66 -16.87
CA ILE A 13 1.89 -4.33 -17.19
C ILE A 13 2.38 -3.19 -16.30
N ALA A 14 1.58 -2.13 -16.13
CA ALA A 14 1.94 -1.04 -15.24
C ALA A 14 2.13 -1.49 -13.79
N MET A 15 1.26 -2.35 -13.26
CA MET A 15 1.42 -2.92 -11.91
C MET A 15 2.70 -3.76 -11.80
N LEU A 16 2.99 -4.61 -12.79
CA LEU A 16 4.21 -5.42 -12.83
C LEU A 16 5.48 -4.58 -12.87
N MET A 17 5.50 -3.49 -13.64
CA MET A 17 6.62 -2.55 -13.66
C MET A 17 6.88 -1.95 -12.27
N HIS A 18 5.82 -1.53 -11.56
CA HIS A 18 5.96 -0.98 -10.21
C HIS A 18 6.44 -2.04 -9.20
N LEU A 19 5.95 -3.28 -9.31
CA LEU A 19 6.37 -4.40 -8.47
C LEU A 19 7.87 -4.71 -8.65
N LEU A 20 8.32 -4.88 -9.89
CA LEU A 20 9.69 -5.29 -10.20
C LEU A 20 10.71 -4.18 -9.94
N MET A 21 10.33 -2.92 -10.18
CA MET A 21 11.24 -1.78 -9.97
C MET A 21 11.44 -1.45 -8.50
N VAL A 22 10.51 -1.84 -7.62
CA VAL A 22 10.58 -1.53 -6.19
C VAL A 22 10.31 -2.80 -5.37
N PRO A 23 11.29 -3.72 -5.28
CA PRO A 23 11.13 -5.04 -4.67
C PRO A 23 11.08 -5.00 -3.13
N TRP A 24 11.65 -3.96 -2.53
CA TRP A 24 11.77 -3.81 -1.09
C TRP A 24 10.53 -3.14 -0.45
N THR A 25 10.36 -3.39 0.85
CA THR A 25 9.20 -2.97 1.64
C THR A 25 9.56 -1.91 2.69
N LYS A 26 8.58 -1.14 3.15
CA LYS A 26 8.75 -0.17 4.25
C LYS A 26 8.24 -0.71 5.58
N VAL A 27 8.58 0.01 6.66
CA VAL A 27 8.13 -0.30 8.03
C VAL A 27 6.63 -0.52 8.14
N GLU A 28 5.83 0.19 7.36
CA GLU A 28 4.38 0.09 7.49
C GLU A 28 3.78 -1.15 6.81
N GLU A 29 4.60 -1.88 6.04
CA GLU A 29 4.30 -3.19 5.47
C GLU A 29 4.78 -4.33 6.39
N SER A 30 5.68 -4.03 7.35
CA SER A 30 6.44 -5.00 8.15
C SER A 30 5.58 -6.14 8.68
N PHE A 31 4.55 -5.86 9.49
CA PHE A 31 3.73 -6.90 10.09
C PHE A 31 3.20 -7.89 9.05
N ASN A 32 2.60 -7.41 7.97
CA ASN A 32 2.03 -8.31 6.97
C ASN A 32 3.11 -9.09 6.21
N VAL A 33 4.27 -8.48 5.96
CA VAL A 33 5.41 -9.15 5.32
C VAL A 33 5.92 -10.28 6.22
N GLN A 34 6.26 -9.98 7.48
CA GLN A 34 6.84 -10.95 8.40
C GLN A 34 5.84 -12.06 8.73
N ALA A 35 4.59 -11.72 9.03
CA ALA A 35 3.55 -12.71 9.30
C ALA A 35 3.30 -13.63 8.10
N THR A 36 3.37 -13.11 6.87
CA THR A 36 3.24 -13.97 5.66
C THR A 36 4.44 -14.90 5.53
N HIS A 37 5.65 -14.41 5.78
CA HIS A 37 6.85 -15.25 5.82
C HIS A 37 6.68 -16.39 6.83
N ASP A 38 6.27 -16.08 8.05
CA ASP A 38 6.19 -17.06 9.13
C ASP A 38 5.11 -18.11 8.87
N LEU A 39 3.99 -17.71 8.29
CA LEU A 39 2.95 -18.64 7.83
C LEU A 39 3.44 -19.57 6.71
N ILE A 40 4.37 -19.11 5.86
CA ILE A 40 4.93 -19.91 4.76
C ILE A 40 6.01 -20.87 5.26
N TYR A 41 6.90 -20.41 6.15
CA TYR A 41 8.11 -21.15 6.55
C TYR A 41 7.99 -21.88 7.88
N HIS A 42 7.29 -21.32 8.85
CA HIS A 42 7.15 -21.90 10.19
C HIS A 42 5.84 -22.66 10.36
N ILE A 43 4.77 -22.28 9.64
CA ILE A 43 3.44 -22.92 9.58
C ILE A 43 2.88 -23.20 11.00
N TYR A 44 3.24 -24.33 11.61
CA TYR A 44 2.77 -24.79 12.92
C TYR A 44 3.62 -24.31 14.09
N ASN A 45 4.88 -23.90 13.85
CA ASN A 45 5.77 -23.41 14.91
C ASN A 45 5.48 -21.94 15.23
N ILE A 46 4.36 -21.69 15.91
CA ILE A 46 3.90 -20.34 16.27
C ILE A 46 4.94 -19.60 17.13
N SER A 47 5.68 -20.31 17.99
CA SER A 47 6.74 -19.72 18.81
C SER A 47 7.89 -19.09 18.01
N ALA A 48 8.07 -19.47 16.74
CA ALA A 48 9.09 -18.89 15.87
C ALA A 48 8.63 -17.65 15.10
N TYR A 49 7.38 -17.21 15.28
CA TYR A 49 6.84 -16.07 14.54
C TYR A 49 7.41 -14.74 15.06
N ASP A 50 7.69 -13.83 14.13
CA ASP A 50 8.33 -12.54 14.35
C ASP A 50 7.57 -11.67 15.36
N HIS A 51 6.25 -11.74 15.38
CA HIS A 51 5.43 -10.90 16.27
C HIS A 51 5.54 -11.27 17.75
N HIS A 52 6.10 -12.43 18.10
CA HIS A 52 6.40 -12.77 19.50
C HIS A 52 7.69 -12.09 19.99
N GLU A 53 8.67 -11.91 19.10
CA GLU A 53 9.91 -11.22 19.39
C GLU A 53 9.76 -9.69 19.21
N PHE A 54 9.02 -9.29 18.17
CA PHE A 54 8.80 -7.91 17.75
C PHE A 54 7.30 -7.63 17.51
N PRO A 55 6.46 -7.54 18.57
CA PRO A 55 5.00 -7.41 18.46
C PRO A 55 4.50 -6.12 17.83
N GLY A 56 5.37 -5.13 17.62
CA GLY A 56 4.98 -3.78 17.22
C GLY A 56 4.11 -3.07 18.27
N VAL A 57 3.59 -1.90 17.92
CA VAL A 57 2.86 -1.02 18.86
C VAL A 57 1.43 -1.49 19.12
N VAL A 58 0.77 -2.06 18.10
CA VAL A 58 -0.63 -2.50 18.17
C VAL A 58 -0.76 -3.80 17.38
N PRO A 59 -1.46 -4.82 17.92
CA PRO A 59 -1.70 -6.06 17.20
C PRO A 59 -2.47 -5.79 15.90
N ARG A 60 -2.10 -6.50 14.85
CA ARG A 60 -2.70 -6.41 13.52
C ARG A 60 -3.33 -7.75 13.15
N THR A 61 -4.30 -7.73 12.24
CA THR A 61 -5.00 -8.94 11.81
C THR A 61 -4.15 -9.79 10.87
N PHE A 62 -4.17 -11.10 11.09
CA PHE A 62 -3.56 -12.12 10.24
C PHE A 62 -4.39 -12.43 8.99
N ALA A 63 -5.59 -11.86 8.82
CA ALA A 63 -6.43 -12.13 7.65
C ALA A 63 -5.71 -11.84 6.31
N GLY A 64 -4.96 -10.74 6.22
CA GLY A 64 -4.13 -10.41 5.06
C GLY A 64 -2.98 -11.40 4.85
N PRO A 65 -2.13 -11.64 5.87
CA PRO A 65 -1.06 -12.63 5.82
C PRO A 65 -1.51 -14.05 5.46
N ILE A 66 -2.61 -14.52 6.04
CA ILE A 66 -3.19 -15.84 5.75
C ILE A 66 -3.62 -15.91 4.28
N TYR A 67 -4.30 -14.88 3.78
CA TYR A 67 -4.65 -14.80 2.36
C TYR A 67 -3.41 -14.93 1.47
N LEU A 68 -2.36 -14.15 1.79
CA LEU A 68 -1.13 -14.17 1.01
C LEU A 68 -0.38 -15.50 1.09
N ALA A 69 -0.33 -16.14 2.25
CA ALA A 69 0.29 -17.45 2.42
C ALA A 69 -0.48 -18.53 1.65
N VAL A 70 -1.82 -18.57 1.78
CA VAL A 70 -2.68 -19.55 1.09
C VAL A 70 -2.55 -19.48 -0.42
N PHE A 71 -2.49 -18.27 -0.99
CA PHE A 71 -2.36 -18.10 -2.45
C PHE A 71 -0.90 -18.04 -2.93
N GLY A 72 0.06 -17.74 -2.06
CA GLY A 72 1.49 -17.73 -2.36
C GLY A 72 2.11 -19.12 -2.36
N LEU A 73 1.72 -19.99 -1.42
CA LEU A 73 2.28 -21.34 -1.26
C LEU A 73 2.16 -22.21 -2.53
N PRO A 74 1.00 -22.35 -3.18
CA PRO A 74 0.89 -23.16 -4.40
C PRO A 74 1.81 -22.67 -5.52
N VAL A 75 2.01 -21.34 -5.63
CA VAL A 75 2.86 -20.77 -6.67
C VAL A 75 4.34 -21.03 -6.38
N ARG A 76 4.75 -21.03 -5.10
CA ARG A 76 6.09 -21.47 -4.70
C ARG A 76 6.34 -22.94 -5.08
N PHE A 77 5.38 -23.83 -4.83
CA PHE A 77 5.50 -25.24 -5.22
C PHE A 77 5.63 -25.45 -6.74
N ILE A 78 4.90 -24.68 -7.54
CA ILE A 78 4.90 -24.82 -9.01
C ILE A 78 6.19 -24.29 -9.63
N PHE A 79 6.73 -23.18 -9.13
CA PHE A 79 7.83 -22.49 -9.80
C PHE A 79 9.19 -22.60 -9.10
N PHE A 80 9.24 -22.83 -7.78
CA PHE A 80 10.40 -22.38 -6.99
C PHE A 80 10.63 -23.14 -5.67
N LEU A 81 10.78 -24.48 -5.73
CA LEU A 81 11.25 -25.23 -4.55
C LEU A 81 12.71 -24.90 -4.14
N MET A 82 13.53 -24.39 -5.07
CA MET A 82 14.95 -24.06 -4.84
C MET A 82 15.27 -22.57 -5.00
N ALA A 83 14.26 -21.69 -5.11
CA ALA A 83 14.55 -20.27 -5.22
C ALA A 83 14.99 -19.67 -3.88
N PRO A 84 15.82 -18.63 -3.92
CA PRO A 84 16.12 -17.86 -2.72
C PRO A 84 14.86 -17.23 -2.12
N VAL A 85 14.84 -17.10 -0.80
CA VAL A 85 13.74 -16.56 0.01
C VAL A 85 13.21 -15.20 -0.53
N PHE A 86 14.07 -14.37 -1.13
CA PHE A 86 13.63 -13.07 -1.68
C PHE A 86 12.63 -13.19 -2.85
N VAL A 87 12.63 -14.31 -3.59
CA VAL A 87 11.69 -14.54 -4.70
C VAL A 87 10.27 -14.69 -4.15
N ASP A 88 10.12 -15.28 -2.97
CA ASP A 88 8.82 -15.43 -2.30
C ASP A 88 8.22 -14.08 -1.91
N LEU A 89 9.03 -13.07 -1.59
CA LEU A 89 8.54 -11.70 -1.37
C LEU A 89 7.91 -11.12 -2.63
N ILE A 90 8.59 -11.26 -3.78
CA ILE A 90 8.07 -10.77 -5.07
C ILE A 90 6.78 -11.51 -5.42
N LEU A 91 6.74 -12.81 -5.16
CA LEU A 91 5.58 -13.66 -5.42
C LEU A 91 4.36 -13.27 -4.58
N VAL A 92 4.54 -13.14 -3.26
CA VAL A 92 3.49 -12.71 -2.34
C VAL A 92 2.93 -11.35 -2.76
N ARG A 93 3.81 -10.42 -3.14
CA ARG A 93 3.43 -9.10 -3.63
C ARG A 93 2.75 -9.16 -5.00
N PHE A 94 3.14 -10.09 -5.87
CA PHE A 94 2.47 -10.35 -7.14
C PHE A 94 1.03 -10.84 -6.92
N VAL A 95 0.80 -11.77 -5.98
CA VAL A 95 -0.55 -12.23 -5.62
C VAL A 95 -1.43 -11.06 -5.17
N LEU A 96 -0.92 -10.20 -4.29
CA LEU A 96 -1.64 -9.01 -3.84
C LEU A 96 -1.90 -8.02 -4.98
N GLY A 97 -0.87 -7.74 -5.79
CA GLY A 97 -0.94 -6.85 -6.94
C GLY A 97 -1.98 -7.30 -7.96
N MET A 98 -1.98 -8.59 -8.32
CA MET A 98 -2.95 -9.17 -9.23
C MET A 98 -4.37 -9.12 -8.65
N THR A 99 -4.55 -9.42 -7.37
CA THR A 99 -5.86 -9.33 -6.72
C THR A 99 -6.41 -7.90 -6.78
N THR A 100 -5.56 -6.91 -6.50
CA THR A 100 -5.92 -5.48 -6.60
C THR A 100 -6.28 -5.08 -8.03
N VAL A 101 -5.47 -5.49 -9.02
CA VAL A 101 -5.75 -5.22 -10.43
C VAL A 101 -7.04 -5.88 -10.89
N ILE A 102 -7.29 -7.14 -10.53
CA ILE A 102 -8.53 -7.87 -10.87
C ILE A 102 -9.75 -7.14 -10.28
N SER A 103 -9.69 -6.74 -9.01
CA SER A 103 -10.77 -5.97 -8.38
C SER A 103 -11.02 -4.65 -9.09
N PHE A 104 -9.94 -3.93 -9.44
CA PHE A 104 -10.04 -2.68 -10.21
C PHE A 104 -10.63 -2.91 -11.61
N LEU A 105 -10.22 -3.96 -12.32
CA LEU A 105 -10.75 -4.30 -13.64
C LEU A 105 -12.24 -4.66 -13.57
N ASN A 106 -12.68 -5.37 -12.54
CA ASN A 106 -14.10 -5.65 -12.30
C ASN A 106 -14.89 -4.36 -12.05
N PHE A 107 -14.35 -3.42 -11.27
CA PHE A 107 -14.92 -2.08 -11.16
C PHE A 107 -14.97 -1.35 -12.51
N ALA A 108 -13.89 -1.38 -13.30
CA ALA A 108 -13.84 -0.76 -14.63
C ALA A 108 -14.83 -1.40 -15.62
N ARG A 109 -15.11 -2.71 -15.51
CA ARG A 109 -16.16 -3.39 -16.29
C ARG A 109 -17.56 -2.93 -15.87
N ALA A 110 -17.81 -2.72 -14.58
CA ALA A 110 -19.07 -2.13 -14.12
C ALA A 110 -19.23 -0.68 -14.60
N VAL A 111 -18.14 0.09 -14.65
CA VAL A 111 -18.10 1.42 -15.28
C VAL A 111 -18.43 1.33 -16.77
N SER A 112 -17.84 0.36 -17.49
CA SER A 112 -18.11 0.16 -18.93
C SER A 112 -19.59 -0.06 -19.22
N LYS A 113 -20.28 -0.84 -18.36
CA LYS A 113 -21.70 -1.12 -18.50
C LYS A 113 -22.59 0.11 -18.24
N ASN A 114 -22.22 0.97 -17.28
CA ASN A 114 -23.06 2.09 -16.85
C ASN A 114 -22.75 3.43 -17.53
N LEU A 115 -21.48 3.66 -17.87
CA LEU A 115 -20.94 4.94 -18.37
C LEU A 115 -20.26 4.81 -19.74
N GLY A 116 -20.26 3.61 -20.33
CA GLY A 116 -19.78 3.34 -21.69
C GLY A 116 -18.33 2.81 -21.76
N PRO A 117 -17.98 2.11 -22.86
CA PRO A 117 -16.68 1.46 -23.03
C PRO A 117 -15.52 2.45 -23.08
N GLU A 118 -15.71 3.61 -23.72
CA GLU A 118 -14.72 4.68 -23.80
C GLU A 118 -14.33 5.22 -22.41
N THR A 119 -15.31 5.42 -21.51
CA THR A 119 -15.06 5.83 -20.13
C THR A 119 -14.20 4.80 -19.40
N ALA A 120 -14.51 3.51 -19.55
CA ALA A 120 -13.74 2.45 -18.92
C ALA A 120 -12.32 2.35 -19.49
N MET A 121 -12.13 2.58 -20.79
CA MET A 121 -10.82 2.65 -21.43
C MET A 121 -9.98 3.79 -20.83
N PHE A 122 -10.52 5.01 -20.80
CA PHE A 122 -9.80 6.16 -20.21
C PHE A 122 -9.52 5.98 -18.72
N LEU A 123 -10.43 5.35 -17.96
CA LEU A 123 -10.20 5.03 -16.54
C LEU A 123 -8.98 4.12 -16.38
N ARG A 124 -8.86 3.07 -17.19
CA ARG A 124 -7.71 2.16 -17.16
C ARG A 124 -6.42 2.86 -17.56
N ILE A 125 -6.45 3.69 -18.61
CA ILE A 125 -5.27 4.45 -19.07
C ILE A 125 -4.82 5.47 -18.03
N ILE A 126 -5.74 6.22 -17.43
CA ILE A 126 -5.43 7.21 -16.38
C ILE A 126 -4.78 6.51 -15.19
N VAL A 127 -5.37 5.43 -14.68
CA VAL A 127 -4.80 4.68 -13.54
C VAL A 127 -3.44 4.07 -13.89
N ALA A 128 -3.27 3.55 -15.11
CA ALA A 128 -1.97 3.04 -15.57
C ALA A 128 -0.91 4.13 -15.74
N SER A 129 -1.33 5.37 -16.02
CA SER A 129 -0.42 6.51 -16.16
C SER A 129 -0.02 7.16 -14.83
N GLN A 130 -0.76 6.90 -13.75
CA GLN A 130 -0.54 7.50 -12.42
C GLN A 130 0.32 6.60 -11.52
N PHE A 131 1.21 7.23 -10.75
CA PHE A 131 2.13 6.53 -9.86
C PHE A 131 1.43 5.83 -8.69
N HIS A 132 0.63 6.57 -7.91
CA HIS A 132 0.29 6.17 -6.55
C HIS A 132 -0.54 4.88 -6.47
N MET A 133 -1.65 4.77 -7.21
CA MET A 133 -2.55 3.61 -7.05
C MET A 133 -1.86 2.28 -7.39
N LEU A 134 -1.11 2.21 -8.50
CA LEU A 134 -0.42 1.00 -8.92
C LEU A 134 0.86 0.74 -8.13
N PHE A 135 1.55 1.79 -7.66
CA PHE A 135 2.68 1.65 -6.74
C PHE A 135 2.27 0.98 -5.42
N TYR A 136 1.09 1.30 -4.88
CA TYR A 136 0.58 0.68 -3.65
C TYR A 136 -0.10 -0.69 -3.89
N ALA A 137 -0.51 -1.00 -5.12
CA ALA A 137 -1.31 -2.19 -5.43
C ALA A 137 -0.65 -3.52 -5.02
N SER A 138 0.69 -3.60 -5.06
CA SER A 138 1.46 -4.79 -4.69
C SER A 138 2.12 -4.70 -3.30
N ARG A 139 1.88 -3.61 -2.56
CA ARG A 139 2.45 -3.39 -1.23
C ARG A 139 1.54 -3.97 -0.18
N THR A 140 2.11 -4.69 0.78
CA THR A 140 1.38 -5.44 1.83
C THR A 140 0.87 -4.53 2.94
N LEU A 141 0.28 -3.40 2.55
CA LEU A 141 -0.34 -2.45 3.46
C LEU A 141 -1.76 -2.92 3.80
N PRO A 142 -2.23 -2.73 5.04
CA PRO A 142 -3.65 -2.90 5.39
C PRO A 142 -4.57 -2.12 4.44
N ASN A 143 -4.11 -0.95 3.97
CA ASN A 143 -4.83 -0.13 3.02
C ASN A 143 -5.02 -0.79 1.64
N THR A 144 -4.04 -1.57 1.20
CA THR A 144 -4.13 -2.28 -0.09
C THR A 144 -5.15 -3.42 0.00
N PHE A 145 -5.14 -4.19 1.10
CA PHE A 145 -6.18 -5.20 1.35
C PHE A 145 -7.58 -4.58 1.41
N ALA A 146 -7.73 -3.44 2.11
CA ALA A 146 -8.99 -2.73 2.18
C ALA A 146 -9.43 -2.20 0.80
N LEU A 147 -8.49 -1.71 -0.02
CA LEU A 147 -8.78 -1.19 -1.35
C LEU A 147 -9.39 -2.24 -2.28
N ILE A 148 -8.95 -3.50 -2.21
CA ILE A 148 -9.53 -4.62 -2.98
C ILE A 148 -11.03 -4.73 -2.73
N LEU A 149 -11.41 -4.74 -1.46
CA LEU A 149 -12.80 -4.88 -1.05
C LEU A 149 -13.60 -3.59 -1.27
N VAL A 150 -13.00 -2.41 -1.10
CA VAL A 150 -13.62 -1.11 -1.45
C VAL A 150 -13.96 -1.03 -2.94
N LEU A 151 -13.06 -1.48 -3.82
CA LEU A 151 -13.33 -1.57 -5.26
C LEU A 151 -14.47 -2.53 -5.56
N THR A 152 -14.58 -3.63 -4.80
CA THR A 152 -15.74 -4.54 -4.87
C THR A 152 -17.02 -3.84 -4.42
N VAL A 153 -17.00 -3.05 -3.35
CA VAL A 153 -18.16 -2.22 -2.92
C VAL A 153 -18.58 -1.27 -4.05
N PHE A 154 -17.62 -0.55 -4.65
CA PHE A 154 -17.91 0.36 -5.77
C PHE A 154 -18.50 -0.38 -6.97
N GLN A 155 -17.97 -1.55 -7.32
CA GLN A 155 -18.54 -2.40 -8.37
C GLN A 155 -20.00 -2.75 -8.06
N ARG A 156 -20.29 -3.24 -6.84
CA ARG A 156 -21.65 -3.65 -6.45
C ARG A 156 -22.62 -2.48 -6.41
N CYS A 157 -22.17 -1.30 -5.98
CA CYS A 157 -22.95 -0.06 -6.05
C CYS A 157 -23.29 0.34 -7.49
N MET A 158 -22.34 0.20 -8.43
CA MET A 158 -22.57 0.47 -9.86
C MET A 158 -23.53 -0.56 -10.50
N GLU A 159 -23.57 -1.78 -10.00
CA GLU A 159 -24.50 -2.83 -10.45
C GLU A 159 -25.86 -2.77 -9.74
N ASN A 160 -26.11 -1.75 -8.91
CA ASN A 160 -27.30 -1.60 -8.07
C ASN A 160 -27.53 -2.79 -7.09
N ARG A 161 -26.48 -3.53 -6.74
CA ARG A 161 -26.51 -4.66 -5.78
C ARG A 161 -26.17 -4.19 -4.37
N TYR A 162 -27.00 -3.29 -3.82
CA TYR A 162 -26.70 -2.57 -2.59
C TYR A 162 -26.57 -3.45 -1.34
N GLU A 163 -27.38 -4.49 -1.19
CA GLU A 163 -27.23 -5.43 -0.06
C GLU A 163 -25.88 -6.11 -0.05
N SER A 164 -25.41 -6.58 -1.21
CA SER A 164 -24.08 -7.16 -1.35
C SER A 164 -23.01 -6.12 -1.06
N ALA A 165 -23.20 -4.88 -1.49
CA ALA A 165 -22.28 -3.78 -1.21
C ALA A 165 -22.18 -3.50 0.29
N VAL A 166 -23.29 -3.54 1.04
CA VAL A 166 -23.28 -3.40 2.51
C VAL A 166 -22.50 -4.53 3.16
N ARG A 167 -22.71 -5.78 2.75
CA ARG A 167 -21.95 -6.93 3.30
C ARG A 167 -20.44 -6.72 3.12
N TRP A 168 -19.99 -6.37 1.91
CA TRP A 168 -18.58 -6.10 1.67
C TRP A 168 -18.06 -4.88 2.43
N ALA A 169 -18.83 -3.79 2.49
CA ALA A 169 -18.45 -2.59 3.22
C ALA A 169 -18.30 -2.86 4.72
N THR A 170 -19.23 -3.61 5.32
CA THR A 170 -19.13 -4.03 6.71
C THR A 170 -17.93 -4.93 6.94
N THR A 171 -17.67 -5.90 6.07
CA THR A 171 -16.47 -6.75 6.18
C THR A 171 -15.20 -5.90 6.23
N VAL A 172 -15.07 -4.88 5.37
CA VAL A 172 -13.89 -4.01 5.37
C VAL A 172 -13.75 -3.21 6.66
N VAL A 173 -14.85 -2.59 7.12
CA VAL A 173 -14.85 -1.75 8.32
C VAL A 173 -14.50 -2.55 9.57
N VAL A 174 -15.00 -3.78 9.67
CA VAL A 174 -14.81 -4.64 10.84
C VAL A 174 -13.48 -5.38 10.78
N LEU A 175 -13.06 -5.86 9.60
CA LEU A 175 -11.88 -6.70 9.49
C LEU A 175 -10.58 -5.90 9.38
N LEU A 176 -10.61 -4.81 8.63
CA LEU A 176 -9.38 -4.17 8.17
C LEU A 176 -9.21 -2.76 8.68
N ARG A 177 -10.25 -1.91 8.53
CA ARG A 177 -10.13 -0.45 8.68
C ARG A 177 -11.45 0.22 9.01
N CYS A 178 -11.66 0.55 10.28
CA CYS A 178 -12.91 1.11 10.79
C CYS A 178 -13.18 2.52 10.24
N GLU A 179 -12.13 3.27 9.89
CA GLU A 179 -12.28 4.66 9.43
C GLU A 179 -12.95 4.78 8.05
N LEU A 180 -13.05 3.67 7.31
CA LEU A 180 -13.80 3.60 6.06
C LEU A 180 -15.31 3.79 6.24
N VAL A 181 -15.81 3.78 7.47
CA VAL A 181 -17.17 4.26 7.77
C VAL A 181 -17.39 5.68 7.26
N LEU A 182 -16.34 6.53 7.28
CA LEU A 182 -16.39 7.91 6.79
C LEU A 182 -16.61 8.01 5.27
N LEU A 183 -16.23 6.97 4.52
CA LEU A 183 -16.48 6.86 3.08
C LEU A 183 -17.82 6.17 2.78
N PHE A 184 -18.14 5.11 3.51
CA PHE A 184 -19.34 4.32 3.26
C PHE A 184 -20.63 4.99 3.78
N ALA A 185 -20.57 5.74 4.88
CA ALA A 185 -21.72 6.47 5.40
C ALA A 185 -22.32 7.46 4.38
N PRO A 186 -21.55 8.38 3.75
CA PRO A 186 -22.09 9.25 2.71
C PRO A 186 -22.49 8.48 1.44
N LEU A 187 -21.80 7.39 1.12
CA LEU A 187 -22.12 6.55 -0.04
C LEU A 187 -23.49 5.87 0.10
N PHE A 188 -23.74 5.17 1.22
CA PHE A 188 -24.99 4.46 1.47
C PHE A 188 -26.09 5.37 1.99
N GLY A 189 -25.76 6.43 2.73
CA GLY A 189 -26.74 7.40 3.22
C GLY A 189 -27.60 7.95 2.09
N ARG A 190 -27.00 8.25 0.93
CA ARG A 190 -27.75 8.66 -0.26
C ARG A 190 -28.60 7.55 -0.87
N VAL A 191 -28.11 6.30 -0.92
CA VAL A 191 -28.88 5.15 -1.42
C VAL A 191 -30.12 4.91 -0.55
N ILE A 192 -29.97 5.08 0.76
CA ILE A 192 -31.04 4.98 1.75
C ILE A 192 -32.05 6.12 1.57
N LEU A 193 -31.58 7.37 1.47
CA LEU A 193 -32.43 8.55 1.26
C LEU A 193 -33.23 8.48 -0.04
N THR A 194 -32.69 7.82 -1.07
CA THR A 194 -33.38 7.62 -2.36
C THR A 194 -34.32 6.41 -2.36
N GLY A 195 -34.49 5.71 -1.22
CA GLY A 195 -35.37 4.56 -1.08
C GLY A 195 -34.90 3.29 -1.78
N ARG A 196 -33.66 3.26 -2.30
CA ARG A 196 -33.11 2.09 -3.03
C ARG A 196 -32.61 0.99 -2.11
N LEU A 197 -32.42 1.31 -0.83
CA LEU A 197 -32.03 0.37 0.22
C LEU A 197 -32.73 0.77 1.52
N PRO A 198 -33.61 -0.06 2.10
CA PRO A 198 -34.22 0.24 3.38
C PRO A 198 -33.16 0.26 4.50
N LEU A 199 -33.26 1.20 5.43
CA LEU A 199 -32.36 1.26 6.60
C LEU A 199 -32.71 0.17 7.62
N PHE A 200 -34.00 0.08 7.94
CA PHE A 200 -34.58 -0.85 8.91
C PHE A 200 -35.30 -2.01 8.23
N GLY A 201 -35.62 -3.05 9.00
CA GLY A 201 -36.23 -4.29 8.51
C GLY A 201 -35.23 -5.44 8.38
N TRP A 202 -35.73 -6.66 8.16
CA TRP A 202 -34.90 -7.88 8.09
C TRP A 202 -33.89 -7.86 6.93
N ASP A 203 -34.27 -7.21 5.83
CA ASP A 203 -33.43 -6.94 4.65
C ASP A 203 -32.85 -5.52 4.64
N GLY A 204 -32.99 -4.80 5.77
CA GLY A 204 -32.44 -3.46 5.95
C GLY A 204 -30.92 -3.46 6.07
N ALA A 205 -30.32 -2.35 5.66
CA ALA A 205 -28.87 -2.13 5.73
C ALA A 205 -28.30 -2.40 7.13
N LEU A 206 -29.04 -2.03 8.20
CA LEU A 206 -28.61 -2.21 9.58
C LEU A 206 -28.53 -3.70 9.97
N VAL A 207 -29.56 -4.48 9.67
CA VAL A 207 -29.60 -5.92 10.01
C VAL A 207 -28.58 -6.70 9.19
N ILE A 208 -28.43 -6.40 7.90
CA ILE A 208 -27.39 -6.99 7.05
C ILE A 208 -26.00 -6.66 7.60
N GLY A 209 -25.77 -5.41 7.99
CA GLY A 209 -24.53 -4.96 8.61
C GLY A 209 -24.24 -5.75 9.89
N ILE A 210 -25.17 -5.78 10.85
CA ILE A 210 -24.98 -6.49 12.12
C ILE A 210 -24.71 -7.98 11.90
N LYS A 211 -25.51 -8.66 11.06
CA LYS A 211 -25.30 -10.08 10.74
C LYS A 211 -23.91 -10.33 10.14
N THR A 212 -23.43 -9.42 9.29
CA THR A 212 -22.10 -9.54 8.67
C THR A 212 -21.00 -9.26 9.69
N ALA A 213 -21.15 -8.20 10.49
CA ALA A 213 -20.19 -7.82 11.53
C ALA A 213 -19.99 -8.96 12.54
N VAL A 214 -21.07 -9.56 13.05
CA VAL A 214 -20.98 -10.70 13.99
C VAL A 214 -20.20 -11.86 13.39
N LYS A 215 -20.48 -12.23 12.13
CA LYS A 215 -19.76 -13.30 11.44
C LYS A 215 -18.27 -12.99 11.27
N VAL A 216 -17.95 -11.76 10.86
CA VAL A 216 -16.57 -11.34 10.62
C VAL A 216 -15.79 -11.23 11.93
N VAL A 217 -16.38 -10.62 12.97
CA VAL A 217 -15.77 -10.54 14.31
C VAL A 217 -15.50 -11.95 14.85
N PHE A 218 -16.47 -12.85 14.74
CA PHE A 218 -16.30 -14.22 15.22
C PHE A 218 -15.09 -14.92 14.55
N VAL A 219 -14.97 -14.80 13.23
CA VAL A 219 -13.86 -15.41 12.49
C VAL A 219 -12.53 -14.73 12.82
N THR A 220 -12.44 -13.40 12.70
CA THR A 220 -11.18 -12.67 12.91
C THR A 220 -10.70 -12.76 14.35
N ALA A 221 -11.59 -12.57 15.33
CA ALA A 221 -11.21 -12.66 16.74
C ALA A 221 -10.73 -14.07 17.09
N SER A 222 -11.36 -15.12 16.55
CA SER A 222 -10.91 -16.50 16.81
C SER A 222 -9.53 -16.76 16.20
N VAL A 223 -9.35 -16.45 14.91
CA VAL A 223 -8.08 -16.70 14.19
C VAL A 223 -6.95 -15.84 14.75
N ASP A 224 -7.19 -14.54 14.94
CA ASP A 224 -6.18 -13.63 15.46
C ASP A 224 -5.81 -13.98 16.90
N SER A 225 -6.76 -14.38 17.75
CA SER A 225 -6.45 -14.77 19.14
C SER A 225 -5.60 -16.02 19.23
N LEU A 226 -5.79 -16.99 18.33
CA LEU A 226 -4.97 -18.18 18.25
C LEU A 226 -3.53 -17.83 17.86
N LEU A 227 -3.34 -16.99 16.84
CA LEU A 227 -2.00 -16.63 16.34
C LEU A 227 -1.27 -15.63 17.25
N TRP A 228 -1.99 -14.75 17.94
CA TRP A 228 -1.42 -13.85 18.95
C TRP A 228 -1.19 -14.52 20.31
N GLY A 229 -1.73 -15.72 20.55
CA GLY A 229 -1.65 -16.41 21.84
C GLY A 229 -2.42 -15.73 22.98
N LYS A 230 -3.32 -14.80 22.66
CA LYS A 230 -4.15 -14.05 23.62
C LYS A 230 -5.44 -13.59 22.96
N LEU A 231 -6.51 -13.45 23.75
CA LEU A 231 -7.78 -12.92 23.22
C LEU A 231 -7.59 -11.51 22.67
N VAL A 232 -7.74 -11.34 21.36
CA VAL A 232 -7.54 -10.07 20.68
C VAL A 232 -8.52 -9.91 19.51
N TYR A 233 -9.05 -8.70 19.39
CA TYR A 233 -9.69 -8.23 18.18
C TYR A 233 -8.88 -7.04 17.66
N PRO A 234 -8.03 -7.21 16.64
CA PRO A 234 -7.03 -6.22 16.25
C PRO A 234 -7.61 -4.83 15.98
N GLU A 235 -8.75 -4.74 15.29
CA GLU A 235 -9.34 -3.46 14.94
C GLU A 235 -9.86 -2.70 16.18
N LEU A 236 -10.36 -3.41 17.19
CA LEU A 236 -10.73 -2.79 18.46
C LEU A 236 -9.50 -2.24 19.19
N GLU A 237 -8.36 -2.93 19.16
CA GLU A 237 -7.11 -2.43 19.74
C GLU A 237 -6.61 -1.17 19.03
N VAL A 238 -6.76 -1.08 17.71
CA VAL A 238 -6.47 0.14 16.94
C VAL A 238 -7.39 1.30 17.34
N VAL A 239 -8.68 1.03 17.55
CA VAL A 239 -9.64 2.02 18.04
C VAL A 239 -9.27 2.49 19.45
N LYS A 240 -8.93 1.58 20.37
CA LYS A 240 -8.47 1.91 21.72
C LYS A 240 -7.19 2.76 21.69
N PHE A 241 -6.23 2.41 20.84
CA PHE A 241 -4.98 3.15 20.72
C PHE A 241 -5.20 4.59 20.23
N ASN A 242 -6.04 4.77 19.19
CA ASN A 242 -6.24 6.08 18.60
C ASN A 242 -7.22 6.98 19.39
N ILE A 243 -8.34 6.41 19.86
CA ILE A 243 -9.41 7.20 20.50
C ILE A 243 -9.16 7.32 22.00
N LEU A 244 -8.86 6.23 22.70
CA LEU A 244 -8.72 6.26 24.16
C LEU A 244 -7.39 6.86 24.61
N HIS A 245 -6.30 6.50 23.93
CA HIS A 245 -4.94 6.93 24.32
C HIS A 245 -4.47 8.18 23.57
N ASN A 246 -5.20 8.63 22.55
CA ASN A 246 -4.92 9.83 21.74
C ASN A 246 -3.48 9.93 21.20
N ARG A 247 -2.78 8.81 20.99
CA ARG A 247 -1.35 8.79 20.59
C ARG A 247 -1.10 9.03 19.10
N SER A 248 -2.17 9.27 18.33
CA SER A 248 -2.06 9.51 16.88
C SER A 248 -1.13 10.67 16.52
N HIS A 249 -0.96 11.66 17.41
CA HIS A 249 -0.09 12.81 17.20
C HIS A 249 1.42 12.49 17.30
N GLU A 250 1.81 11.37 17.93
CA GLU A 250 3.20 10.93 18.07
C GLU A 250 3.84 10.58 16.72
N TYR A 251 3.03 10.28 15.70
CA TYR A 251 3.46 9.95 14.35
C TYR A 251 3.51 11.16 13.40
N GLY A 252 3.51 12.37 13.95
CA GLY A 252 3.59 13.62 13.22
C GLY A 252 2.22 14.17 12.80
N VAL A 253 2.12 15.50 12.75
CA VAL A 253 0.88 16.24 12.50
C VAL A 253 1.00 17.07 11.23
N SER A 254 -0.07 17.14 10.45
CA SER A 254 -0.17 17.98 9.26
C SER A 254 -1.40 18.90 9.30
N PRO A 255 -1.34 20.09 8.67
CA PRO A 255 -2.46 21.03 8.63
C PRO A 255 -3.75 20.42 8.08
N PHE A 256 -4.90 21.01 8.42
CA PHE A 256 -6.23 20.54 7.98
C PHE A 256 -6.29 20.35 6.44
N LEU A 257 -5.91 21.37 5.66
CA LEU A 257 -5.99 21.33 4.20
C LEU A 257 -4.91 20.48 3.50
N TRP A 258 -4.04 19.79 4.25
CA TRP A 258 -2.90 19.05 3.69
C TRP A 258 -3.30 18.02 2.62
N TYR A 259 -4.45 17.37 2.79
CA TYR A 259 -4.95 16.47 1.75
C TYR A 259 -5.25 17.19 0.44
N PHE A 260 -5.81 18.40 0.48
CA PHE A 260 -6.22 19.15 -0.70
C PHE A 260 -5.05 19.78 -1.45
N TYR A 261 -4.09 20.42 -0.76
CA TYR A 261 -2.97 21.08 -1.43
C TYR A 261 -1.76 20.17 -1.67
N SER A 262 -1.66 19.02 -0.97
CA SER A 262 -0.49 18.14 -1.06
C SER A 262 -0.82 16.73 -1.57
N CYS A 263 -1.81 16.05 -1.01
CA CYS A 263 -2.08 14.67 -1.40
C CYS A 263 -2.83 14.54 -2.72
N LEU A 264 -3.94 15.26 -2.91
CA LEU A 264 -4.71 15.18 -4.15
C LEU A 264 -3.87 15.57 -5.38
N PRO A 265 -3.04 16.64 -5.35
CA PRO A 265 -2.17 16.98 -6.47
C PRO A 265 -1.12 15.91 -6.74
N ARG A 266 -0.50 15.33 -5.71
CA ARG A 266 0.48 14.24 -5.88
C ARG A 266 -0.19 12.95 -6.37
N GLY A 267 -1.34 12.60 -5.81
CA GLY A 267 -2.07 11.36 -6.06
C GLY A 267 -2.71 11.30 -7.45
N LEU A 268 -3.41 12.36 -7.82
CA LEU A 268 -4.17 12.46 -9.08
C LEU A 268 -3.34 13.10 -10.20
N MET A 269 -2.23 13.75 -9.87
CA MET A 269 -1.27 14.30 -10.82
C MET A 269 -1.96 15.26 -11.81
N MET A 270 -1.63 15.20 -13.10
CA MET A 270 -2.23 16.07 -14.12
C MET A 270 -3.70 15.73 -14.43
N SER A 271 -4.25 14.66 -13.84
CA SER A 271 -5.67 14.34 -13.93
C SER A 271 -6.53 15.15 -12.96
N LEU A 272 -5.94 15.80 -11.92
CA LEU A 272 -6.68 16.55 -10.91
C LEU A 272 -7.65 17.61 -11.49
N PRO A 273 -7.25 18.48 -12.46
CA PRO A 273 -8.18 19.45 -13.04
C PRO A 273 -9.39 18.77 -13.72
N LEU A 274 -9.16 17.60 -14.34
CA LEU A 274 -10.21 16.86 -15.04
C LEU A 274 -11.23 16.24 -14.08
N VAL A 275 -10.82 15.93 -12.84
CA VAL A 275 -11.72 15.43 -11.79
C VAL A 275 -12.82 16.43 -11.49
N VAL A 276 -12.46 17.72 -11.45
CA VAL A 276 -13.41 18.82 -11.20
C VAL A 276 -14.31 19.06 -12.41
N LEU A 277 -13.82 18.86 -13.63
CA LEU A 277 -14.57 19.07 -14.87
C LEU A 277 -15.58 17.95 -15.18
N GLY A 278 -15.35 16.73 -14.70
CA GLY A 278 -16.21 15.56 -14.94
C GLY A 278 -17.69 15.75 -14.58
N PRO A 279 -18.04 16.23 -13.36
CA PRO A 279 -19.43 16.41 -12.94
C PRO A 279 -20.20 17.47 -13.74
N PHE A 280 -19.50 18.44 -14.34
CA PHE A 280 -20.12 19.40 -15.26
C PHE A 280 -20.51 18.76 -16.60
N MET A 281 -19.85 17.66 -17.00
CA MET A 281 -20.16 16.94 -18.24
C MET A 281 -21.25 15.87 -18.05
N ASP A 282 -21.29 15.22 -16.90
CA ASP A 282 -22.31 14.22 -16.55
C ASP A 282 -22.75 14.39 -15.09
N ARG A 283 -24.00 14.84 -14.89
CA ARG A 283 -24.60 15.04 -13.56
C ARG A 283 -24.65 13.76 -12.73
N ARG A 284 -24.61 12.57 -13.35
CA ARG A 284 -24.54 11.29 -12.63
C ARG A 284 -23.23 11.14 -11.86
N LEU A 285 -22.16 11.86 -12.23
CA LEU A 285 -20.88 11.80 -11.53
C LEU A 285 -20.86 12.56 -10.21
N THR A 286 -21.60 13.67 -10.09
CA THR A 286 -21.69 14.40 -8.80
C THR A 286 -22.04 13.44 -7.67
N ASN A 287 -22.99 12.57 -7.97
CA ASN A 287 -23.54 11.54 -7.13
C ASN A 287 -22.55 10.40 -6.76
N ILE A 288 -21.53 10.18 -7.57
CA ILE A 288 -20.50 9.15 -7.37
C ILE A 288 -19.28 9.73 -6.66
N VAL A 289 -18.91 10.97 -7.00
CA VAL A 289 -17.67 11.62 -6.54
C VAL A 289 -17.87 12.37 -5.22
N LEU A 290 -19.08 12.85 -4.91
CA LEU A 290 -19.37 13.57 -3.68
C LEU A 290 -19.00 12.78 -2.40
N PRO A 291 -19.32 11.48 -2.25
CA PRO A 291 -18.86 10.70 -1.10
C PRO A 291 -17.34 10.69 -0.92
N ALA A 292 -16.58 10.70 -2.03
CA ALA A 292 -15.12 10.75 -2.01
C ALA A 292 -14.59 12.10 -1.49
N PHE A 293 -15.22 13.21 -1.87
CA PHE A 293 -14.89 14.54 -1.32
C PHE A 293 -15.27 14.67 0.15
N ILE A 294 -16.46 14.19 0.54
CA ILE A 294 -16.89 14.17 1.94
C ILE A 294 -15.91 13.36 2.77
N PHE A 295 -15.51 12.19 2.30
CA PHE A 295 -14.52 11.35 2.97
C PHE A 295 -13.20 12.10 3.19
N VAL A 296 -12.61 12.70 2.14
CA VAL A 296 -11.34 13.45 2.26
C VAL A 296 -11.49 14.64 3.22
N PHE A 297 -12.62 15.35 3.19
CA PHE A 297 -12.91 16.44 4.10
C PHE A 297 -13.01 15.98 5.56
N LEU A 298 -13.81 14.94 5.84
CA LEU A 298 -13.95 14.38 7.18
C LEU A 298 -12.63 13.80 7.71
N TYR A 299 -11.85 13.16 6.84
CA TYR A 299 -10.55 12.62 7.19
C TYR A 299 -9.51 13.71 7.48
N SER A 300 -9.72 14.93 6.98
CA SER A 300 -8.82 16.07 7.19
C SER A 300 -8.80 16.59 8.64
N PHE A 301 -9.81 16.24 9.45
CA PHE A 301 -9.85 16.56 10.88
C PHE A 301 -8.80 15.78 11.70
N LEU A 302 -8.32 14.63 11.21
CA LEU A 302 -7.32 13.84 11.92
C LEU A 302 -5.95 14.53 11.88
N PRO A 303 -5.25 14.71 13.02
CA PRO A 303 -3.95 15.38 13.06
C PRO A 303 -2.89 14.68 12.20
N HIS A 304 -2.77 13.36 12.35
CA HIS A 304 -1.86 12.54 11.58
C HIS A 304 -2.46 12.19 10.21
N LYS A 305 -1.69 12.47 9.15
CA LYS A 305 -2.16 12.37 7.78
C LYS A 305 -1.12 11.70 6.90
N GLU A 306 -1.58 10.74 6.11
CA GLU A 306 -0.78 10.06 5.10
C GLU A 306 -1.59 9.85 3.83
N LEU A 307 -0.91 9.83 2.68
CA LEU A 307 -1.56 9.70 1.38
C LEU A 307 -2.33 8.38 1.25
N ARG A 308 -1.77 7.28 1.76
CA ARG A 308 -2.40 5.95 1.70
C ARG A 308 -3.75 5.88 2.44
N PHE A 309 -4.02 6.77 3.39
CA PHE A 309 -5.29 6.78 4.12
C PHE A 309 -6.46 7.21 3.23
N ILE A 310 -6.20 8.03 2.21
CA ILE A 310 -7.25 8.48 1.28
C ILE A 310 -7.24 7.75 -0.07
N ILE A 311 -6.41 6.70 -0.24
CA ILE A 311 -6.24 6.01 -1.53
C ILE A 311 -7.56 5.46 -2.10
N TYR A 312 -8.52 5.16 -1.23
CA TYR A 312 -9.86 4.68 -1.55
C TYR A 312 -10.70 5.66 -2.38
N SER A 313 -10.39 6.96 -2.31
CA SER A 313 -11.09 7.99 -3.08
C SER A 313 -10.60 8.07 -4.53
N PHE A 314 -9.39 7.60 -4.81
CA PHE A 314 -8.74 7.78 -6.12
C PHE A 314 -9.50 7.10 -7.27
N PRO A 315 -10.04 5.87 -7.13
CA PRO A 315 -10.84 5.26 -8.20
C PRO A 315 -12.05 6.11 -8.60
N LEU A 316 -12.72 6.76 -7.64
CA LEU A 316 -13.89 7.61 -7.91
C LEU A 316 -13.48 8.94 -8.55
N PHE A 317 -12.38 9.54 -8.10
CA PHE A 317 -11.82 10.74 -8.73
C PHE A 317 -11.35 10.47 -10.16
N ASN A 318 -10.62 9.38 -10.38
CA ASN A 318 -10.16 8.98 -11.70
C ASN A 318 -11.32 8.63 -12.65
N LEU A 319 -12.42 8.08 -12.12
CA LEU A 319 -13.64 7.89 -12.91
C LEU A 319 -14.20 9.22 -13.43
N SER A 320 -14.18 10.27 -12.59
CA SER A 320 -14.61 11.61 -12.98
C SER A 320 -13.77 12.16 -14.15
N ALA A 321 -12.44 12.06 -14.04
CA ALA A 321 -11.52 12.44 -15.10
C ALA A 321 -11.72 11.60 -16.38
N ALA A 322 -11.97 10.30 -16.23
CA ALA A 322 -12.18 9.39 -17.35
C ALA A 322 -13.44 9.73 -18.17
N VAL A 323 -14.54 10.13 -17.52
CA VAL A 323 -15.76 10.57 -18.22
C VAL A 323 -15.48 11.85 -19.01
N PHE A 324 -14.75 12.81 -18.44
CA PHE A 324 -14.36 14.02 -19.17
C PHE A 324 -13.56 13.68 -20.42
N CYS A 325 -12.51 12.85 -20.29
CA CYS A 325 -11.69 12.39 -21.41
C CYS A 325 -12.52 11.66 -22.48
N SER A 326 -13.40 10.75 -22.06
CA SER A 326 -14.31 10.03 -22.96
C SER A 326 -15.22 10.99 -23.74
N ARG A 327 -15.80 11.99 -23.05
CA ARG A 327 -16.70 12.95 -23.69
C ARG A 327 -15.98 13.85 -24.70
N MET A 328 -14.74 14.24 -24.40
CA MET A 328 -13.90 14.99 -25.33
C MET A 328 -13.48 14.12 -26.53
N HIS A 329 -13.15 12.85 -26.31
CA HIS A 329 -12.83 11.91 -27.37
C HIS A 329 -14.01 11.72 -28.33
N ILE A 330 -15.20 11.39 -27.83
CA ILE A 330 -16.40 11.12 -28.66
C ILE A 330 -16.79 12.37 -29.47
N ASN A 331 -16.66 13.57 -28.90
CA ASN A 331 -17.12 14.81 -29.53
C ASN A 331 -16.01 15.60 -30.24
N ARG A 332 -14.82 15.02 -30.43
CA ARG A 332 -13.63 15.70 -30.97
C ARG A 332 -13.83 16.34 -32.36
N HIS A 333 -14.70 15.77 -33.19
CA HIS A 333 -14.96 16.27 -34.55
C HIS A 333 -16.04 17.36 -34.62
N LYS A 334 -16.74 17.65 -33.51
CA LYS A 334 -17.86 18.61 -33.51
C LYS A 334 -17.44 20.07 -33.40
N SER A 335 -16.24 20.35 -32.88
CA SER A 335 -15.74 21.72 -32.69
C SER A 335 -14.22 21.71 -32.52
N ILE A 336 -13.56 22.76 -33.01
CA ILE A 336 -12.11 22.96 -32.83
C ILE A 336 -11.73 23.02 -31.34
N ILE A 337 -12.56 23.64 -30.50
CA ILE A 337 -12.32 23.72 -29.04
C ILE A 337 -12.31 22.32 -28.43
N ARG A 338 -13.28 21.46 -28.80
CA ARG A 338 -13.34 20.07 -28.31
C ARG A 338 -12.17 19.23 -28.82
N ARG A 339 -11.71 19.47 -30.05
CA ARG A 339 -10.49 18.86 -30.57
C ARG A 339 -9.26 19.28 -29.75
N MET A 340 -9.11 20.56 -29.42
CA MET A 340 -8.02 21.05 -28.58
C MET A 340 -8.09 20.48 -27.15
N LEU A 341 -9.28 20.41 -26.54
CA LEU A 341 -9.48 19.78 -25.24
C LEU A 341 -9.14 18.28 -25.26
N TYR A 342 -9.48 17.57 -26.33
CA TYR A 342 -9.08 16.18 -26.52
C TYR A 342 -7.56 16.03 -26.64
N VAL A 343 -6.88 16.91 -27.40
CA VAL A 343 -5.41 16.95 -27.44
C VAL A 343 -4.84 17.21 -26.05
N GLY A 344 -5.43 18.12 -25.27
CA GLY A 344 -5.09 18.33 -23.86
C GLY A 344 -5.26 17.06 -23.01
N CYS A 345 -6.33 16.29 -23.26
CA CYS A 345 -6.52 14.98 -22.62
C CYS A 345 -5.43 13.97 -23.05
N CYS A 346 -4.93 13.99 -24.27
CA CYS A 346 -3.79 13.13 -24.63
C CYS A 346 -2.49 13.59 -23.94
N LEU A 347 -2.23 14.91 -23.93
CA LEU A 347 -1.03 15.49 -23.32
C LEU A 347 -0.98 15.26 -21.80
N HIS A 348 -2.11 15.29 -21.09
CA HIS A 348 -2.11 15.01 -19.64
C HIS A 348 -1.70 13.56 -19.33
N ILE A 349 -2.04 12.59 -20.19
CA ILE A 349 -1.63 11.19 -20.01
C ILE A 349 -0.11 11.07 -20.18
N VAL A 350 0.46 11.75 -21.17
CA VAL A 350 1.92 11.81 -21.39
C VAL A 350 2.61 12.46 -20.19
N ALA A 351 2.08 13.58 -19.69
CA ALA A 351 2.63 14.26 -18.51
C ALA A 351 2.55 13.39 -17.24
N ASN A 352 1.46 12.62 -17.07
CA ASN A 352 1.35 11.63 -16.01
C ASN A 352 2.43 10.54 -16.14
N LEU A 353 2.65 9.98 -17.34
CA LEU A 353 3.68 8.96 -17.57
C LEU A 353 5.09 9.45 -17.22
N ILE A 354 5.46 10.66 -17.67
CA ILE A 354 6.76 11.28 -17.34
C ILE A 354 6.89 11.44 -15.83
N SER A 355 5.87 12.00 -15.19
CA SER A 355 5.87 12.22 -13.74
C SER A 355 5.91 10.90 -12.96
N THR A 356 5.24 9.86 -13.46
CA THR A 356 5.25 8.51 -12.88
C THR A 356 6.61 7.86 -13.00
N ALA A 357 7.32 8.02 -14.12
CA ALA A 357 8.69 7.55 -14.26
C ALA A 357 9.64 8.22 -13.24
N VAL A 358 9.49 9.53 -13.01
CA VAL A 358 10.26 10.27 -12.00
C VAL A 358 9.96 9.75 -10.59
N PHE A 359 8.69 9.61 -10.23
CA PHE A 359 8.31 9.09 -8.91
C PHE A 359 8.72 7.63 -8.71
N LEU A 360 8.63 6.81 -9.74
CA LEU A 360 9.05 5.40 -9.68
C LEU A 360 10.56 5.28 -9.49
N TYR A 361 11.35 6.09 -10.19
CA TYR A 361 12.80 6.14 -9.99
C TYR A 361 13.16 6.57 -8.56
N ALA A 362 12.53 7.64 -8.07
CA ALA A 362 12.74 8.12 -6.70
C ALA A 362 12.29 7.07 -5.66
N GLY A 363 11.17 6.40 -5.91
CA GLY A 363 10.64 5.31 -5.09
C GLY A 363 11.59 4.12 -5.02
N ALA A 364 12.13 3.67 -6.16
CA ALA A 364 13.06 2.55 -6.25
C ALA A 364 14.32 2.78 -5.40
N ARG A 365 14.81 4.03 -5.31
CA ARG A 365 16.00 4.40 -4.53
C ARG A 365 15.74 4.67 -3.04
N ASN A 366 14.50 4.50 -2.57
CA ASN A 366 14.12 4.79 -1.20
C ASN A 366 14.21 3.55 -0.27
N TYR A 367 15.07 2.58 -0.58
CA TYR A 367 15.19 1.32 0.17
C TYR A 367 16.64 0.90 0.45
N PRO A 368 17.45 1.79 1.03
CA PRO A 368 18.87 1.53 1.20
C PRO A 368 19.19 0.39 2.19
N GLY A 369 18.32 0.11 3.18
CA GLY A 369 18.51 -1.04 4.08
C GLY A 369 18.41 -2.37 3.35
N GLY A 370 17.44 -2.50 2.45
CA GLY A 370 17.31 -3.66 1.56
C GLY A 370 18.53 -3.83 0.65
N ASP A 371 19.02 -2.74 0.05
CA ASP A 371 20.22 -2.77 -0.77
C ASP A 371 21.47 -3.14 0.05
N ALA A 372 21.58 -2.67 1.30
CA ALA A 372 22.70 -2.96 2.18
C ALA A 372 22.79 -4.45 2.56
N ILE A 373 21.67 -5.07 2.96
CA ILE A 373 21.67 -6.48 3.35
C ILE A 373 21.92 -7.41 2.15
N VAL A 374 21.40 -7.06 0.97
CA VAL A 374 21.66 -7.82 -0.26
C VAL A 374 23.13 -7.71 -0.65
N HIS A 375 23.72 -6.51 -0.58
CA HIS A 375 25.12 -6.32 -0.90
C HIS A 375 26.05 -7.06 0.08
N LEU A 376 25.74 -7.05 1.39
CA LEU A 376 26.49 -7.80 2.39
C LEU A 376 26.53 -9.29 2.06
N GLN A 377 25.35 -9.88 1.89
CA GLN A 377 25.20 -11.32 1.64
C GLN A 377 25.87 -11.71 0.32
N TRP A 378 25.70 -10.91 -0.73
CA TRP A 378 26.37 -11.15 -2.01
C TRP A 378 27.91 -11.14 -1.89
N THR A 379 28.45 -10.22 -1.10
CA THR A 379 29.90 -10.08 -0.90
C THR A 379 30.47 -11.25 -0.09
N GLN A 380 29.73 -11.74 0.90
CA GLN A 380 30.12 -12.85 1.78
C GLN A 380 29.51 -14.19 1.35
N ARG A 381 29.11 -14.34 0.08
CA ARG A 381 28.42 -15.54 -0.41
C ARG A 381 29.20 -16.85 -0.27
N PHE A 382 30.53 -16.77 -0.21
CA PHE A 382 31.39 -17.94 0.02
C PHE A 382 31.40 -18.39 1.50
N ASP A 383 30.96 -17.52 2.40
CA ASP A 383 30.81 -17.79 3.84
C ASP A 383 29.34 -18.04 4.23
N ALA A 384 28.48 -18.35 3.25
CA ALA A 384 27.05 -18.59 3.48
C ALA A 384 26.77 -19.70 4.50
N GLY A 385 27.61 -20.74 4.56
CA GLY A 385 27.47 -21.86 5.50
C GLY A 385 28.19 -21.67 6.84
N LYS A 386 28.83 -20.51 7.07
CA LYS A 386 29.51 -20.21 8.34
C LYS A 386 28.55 -19.54 9.31
N PRO A 387 28.70 -19.77 10.64
CA PRO A 387 27.96 -19.02 11.64
C PRO A 387 28.48 -17.58 11.68
N ILE A 388 27.73 -16.67 11.05
CA ILE A 388 28.03 -15.23 10.99
C ILE A 388 26.88 -14.48 11.65
N SER A 389 27.22 -13.48 12.46
CA SER A 389 26.28 -12.68 13.21
C SER A 389 26.18 -11.26 12.64
N VAL A 390 24.94 -10.80 12.39
CA VAL A 390 24.64 -9.52 11.74
C VAL A 390 23.65 -8.74 12.59
N TYR A 391 24.07 -7.56 13.04
CA TYR A 391 23.17 -6.59 13.68
C TYR A 391 22.54 -5.68 12.62
N ILE A 392 21.22 -5.50 12.71
CA ILE A 392 20.43 -4.65 11.83
C ILE A 392 19.78 -3.57 12.69
N ASP A 393 20.18 -2.32 12.48
CA ASP A 393 19.56 -1.21 13.18
C ASP A 393 18.12 -0.93 12.73
N ASN A 394 17.40 -0.15 13.54
CA ASN A 394 16.01 0.18 13.28
C ASN A 394 15.83 0.90 11.92
N VAL A 395 16.76 1.79 11.54
CA VAL A 395 16.65 2.52 10.26
C VAL A 395 16.80 1.57 9.06
N CYS A 396 17.70 0.60 9.11
CA CYS A 396 17.83 -0.42 8.09
C CYS A 396 16.58 -1.32 8.04
N ALA A 397 16.07 -1.73 9.21
CA ALA A 397 14.82 -2.49 9.30
C ALA A 397 13.62 -1.76 8.67
N GLN A 398 13.53 -0.44 8.85
CA GLN A 398 12.47 0.38 8.27
C GLN A 398 12.62 0.64 6.76
N THR A 399 13.80 0.37 6.19
CA THR A 399 14.16 0.75 4.80
C THR A 399 14.52 -0.43 3.90
N GLY A 400 13.86 -1.59 4.10
CA GLY A 400 13.86 -2.68 3.13
C GLY A 400 14.27 -4.05 3.68
N VAL A 401 14.78 -4.13 4.91
CA VAL A 401 15.17 -5.41 5.51
C VAL A 401 13.93 -6.14 6.05
N SER A 402 13.76 -7.40 5.65
CA SER A 402 12.70 -8.31 6.12
C SER A 402 13.22 -9.74 6.26
N ARG A 403 12.44 -10.67 6.85
CA ARG A 403 12.83 -12.09 6.88
C ARG A 403 13.04 -12.65 5.47
N PHE A 404 12.27 -12.18 4.47
CA PHE A 404 12.50 -12.55 3.07
C PHE A 404 13.85 -12.10 2.49
N THR A 405 14.55 -11.17 3.13
CA THR A 405 15.89 -10.72 2.69
C THR A 405 17.04 -11.44 3.40
N GLN A 406 16.74 -12.32 4.36
CA GLN A 406 17.71 -13.14 5.09
C GLN A 406 17.94 -14.42 4.29
N LEU A 407 19.05 -14.49 3.56
CA LEU A 407 19.30 -15.56 2.58
C LEU A 407 20.02 -16.78 3.16
N TYR A 408 20.72 -16.62 4.28
CA TYR A 408 21.63 -17.63 4.81
C TYR A 408 21.15 -18.10 6.19
N ASP A 409 20.64 -19.33 6.25
CA ASP A 409 20.10 -19.93 7.48
C ASP A 409 21.14 -20.11 8.59
N SER A 410 22.43 -20.20 8.21
CA SER A 410 23.54 -20.31 9.17
C SER A 410 23.88 -18.97 9.85
N TRP A 411 23.32 -17.85 9.38
CA TRP A 411 23.61 -16.52 9.93
C TRP A 411 22.60 -16.12 11.01
N GLU A 412 23.07 -15.44 12.06
CA GLU A 412 22.23 -14.82 13.08
C GLU A 412 21.91 -13.37 12.67
N TYR A 413 20.63 -13.05 12.48
CA TYR A 413 20.19 -11.68 12.16
C TYR A 413 19.47 -11.07 13.37
N ASN A 414 20.14 -10.15 14.07
CA ASN A 414 19.61 -9.54 15.28
C ASN A 414 19.11 -8.10 15.00
N LYS A 415 17.90 -7.80 15.47
CA LYS A 415 17.24 -6.49 15.33
C LYS A 415 16.89 -5.86 16.69
N THR A 416 17.49 -6.33 17.77
CA THR A 416 17.17 -5.88 19.12
C THR A 416 17.40 -4.38 19.22
N GLU A 417 16.31 -3.64 19.46
CA GLU A 417 16.39 -2.21 19.69
C GLU A 417 17.08 -1.95 21.04
N SER A 418 17.92 -0.91 21.12
CA SER A 418 18.56 -0.44 22.36
C SER A 418 19.82 -1.18 22.85
N LEU A 419 20.55 -1.88 21.97
CA LEU A 419 21.88 -2.38 22.32
C LEU A 419 22.86 -1.23 22.54
N ALA A 420 23.71 -1.33 23.58
CA ALA A 420 24.82 -0.40 23.75
C ALA A 420 25.92 -0.71 22.71
N PRO A 421 26.77 0.27 22.34
CA PRO A 421 27.87 0.02 21.40
C PRO A 421 28.79 -1.15 21.80
N SER A 422 29.00 -1.37 23.10
CA SER A 422 29.74 -2.52 23.64
C SER A 422 29.08 -3.86 23.32
N ASP A 423 27.76 -3.94 23.43
CA ASP A 423 27.01 -5.18 23.15
C ASP A 423 27.00 -5.48 21.64
N MET A 424 27.18 -4.43 20.82
CA MET A 424 27.31 -4.58 19.37
C MET A 424 28.66 -5.17 18.97
N GLU A 425 29.69 -5.20 19.83
CA GLU A 425 31.01 -5.75 19.48
C GLU A 425 30.97 -7.26 19.16
N ARG A 426 29.99 -7.98 19.71
CA ARG A 426 29.83 -9.43 19.47
C ARG A 426 29.49 -9.79 18.03
N PHE A 427 28.95 -8.85 17.24
CA PHE A 427 28.48 -9.12 15.89
C PHE A 427 29.60 -9.01 14.85
N ASP A 428 29.66 -9.94 13.90
CA ASP A 428 30.61 -9.91 12.80
C ASP A 428 30.35 -8.73 11.85
N PHE A 429 29.08 -8.38 11.63
CA PHE A 429 28.69 -7.25 10.79
C PHE A 429 27.64 -6.36 11.46
N LEU A 430 27.79 -5.05 11.27
CA LEU A 430 26.77 -4.06 11.66
C LEU A 430 26.20 -3.35 10.44
N LEU A 431 24.87 -3.34 10.30
CA LEU A 431 24.14 -2.48 9.38
C LEU A 431 23.59 -1.28 10.16
N ILE A 432 24.16 -0.11 9.88
CA ILE A 432 23.79 1.15 10.54
C ILE A 432 23.31 2.16 9.49
N GLY A 433 22.14 2.75 9.74
CA GLY A 433 21.51 3.80 8.97
C GLY A 433 21.14 4.99 9.85
N THR A 434 20.96 6.16 9.23
CA THR A 434 20.40 7.33 9.91
C THR A 434 19.55 8.15 8.96
N TYR A 435 18.44 8.70 9.48
CA TYR A 435 17.65 9.72 8.78
C TYR A 435 18.23 11.13 8.94
N SER A 436 19.05 11.36 9.98
CA SER A 436 19.55 12.68 10.37
C SER A 436 21.01 12.63 10.81
N GLY A 437 21.83 13.54 10.27
CA GLY A 437 23.25 13.66 10.61
C GLY A 437 24.19 12.99 9.61
N ASN A 438 25.48 13.26 9.76
CA ASN A 438 26.51 12.70 8.90
C ASN A 438 26.87 11.30 9.41
N LEU A 439 26.33 10.24 8.79
CA LEU A 439 26.59 8.87 9.24
C LEU A 439 28.09 8.58 9.35
N LYS A 440 28.93 9.15 8.48
CA LYS A 440 30.39 9.00 8.58
C LYS A 440 30.94 9.48 9.91
N GLN A 441 30.43 10.59 10.44
CA GLN A 441 30.87 11.11 11.74
C GLN A 441 30.39 10.22 12.88
N ILE A 442 29.15 9.74 12.84
CA ILE A 442 28.61 8.81 13.84
C ILE A 442 29.45 7.52 13.87
N VAL A 443 29.77 7.00 12.68
CA VAL A 443 30.55 5.78 12.54
C VAL A 443 31.99 5.96 13.02
N VAL A 444 32.61 7.09 12.68
CA VAL A 444 33.96 7.40 13.17
C VAL A 444 33.97 7.62 14.68
N ALA A 445 33.02 8.37 15.23
CA ALA A 445 32.99 8.66 16.66
C ALA A 445 32.77 7.41 17.52
N ASN A 446 31.90 6.50 17.07
CA ASN A 446 31.42 5.40 17.91
C ASN A 446 32.04 4.04 17.58
N TYR A 447 32.60 3.84 16.38
CA TYR A 447 33.01 2.50 15.93
C TYR A 447 34.40 2.42 15.27
N SER A 448 35.07 3.52 14.90
CA SER A 448 36.33 3.43 14.12
C SER A 448 37.52 2.87 14.87
N ASN A 449 37.46 2.81 16.20
CA ASN A 449 38.56 2.25 17.00
C ASN A 449 38.65 0.74 16.87
N HIS A 450 37.54 0.05 16.56
CA HIS A 450 37.46 -1.41 16.57
C HIS A 450 36.90 -2.01 15.27
N ARG A 451 36.31 -1.19 14.38
CA ARG A 451 35.65 -1.67 13.17
C ARG A 451 36.02 -0.89 11.93
N ARG A 452 35.98 -1.57 10.77
CA ARG A 452 36.25 -0.97 9.46
C ARG A 452 34.98 -0.81 8.64
N VAL A 453 34.83 0.38 8.05
CA VAL A 453 33.84 0.65 7.01
C VAL A 453 34.12 -0.17 5.75
N MET A 454 33.24 -1.12 5.43
CA MET A 454 33.30 -1.96 4.24
C MET A 454 32.74 -1.26 3.00
N PHE A 455 31.53 -0.71 3.07
CA PHE A 455 30.91 0.02 1.96
C PHE A 455 29.85 1.00 2.43
N ALA A 456 29.42 1.90 1.55
CA ALA A 456 28.42 2.93 1.81
C ALA A 456 27.30 2.87 0.76
N VAL A 457 26.07 2.50 1.14
CA VAL A 457 24.90 2.68 0.24
C VAL A 457 24.43 4.13 0.29
N SER A 458 23.92 4.68 -0.80
CA SER A 458 23.30 6.01 -0.82
C SER A 458 21.78 5.89 -0.90
N GLY A 459 21.08 6.51 0.07
CA GLY A 459 19.63 6.64 0.09
C GLY A 459 19.14 7.99 -0.44
N PHE A 460 17.86 8.07 -0.77
CA PHE A 460 17.19 9.30 -1.19
C PHE A 460 16.32 9.85 -0.05
N HIS A 461 16.45 11.14 0.33
CA HIS A 461 15.64 11.72 1.41
C HIS A 461 14.94 13.04 1.03
N ARG A 462 15.62 14.00 0.38
CA ARG A 462 15.00 15.29 -0.03
C ARG A 462 15.54 15.76 -1.38
N PHE A 463 14.65 16.31 -2.21
CA PHE A 463 15.05 17.17 -3.33
C PHE A 463 15.35 18.57 -2.75
N THR A 464 16.62 18.97 -2.75
CA THR A 464 17.00 20.37 -2.54
C THR A 464 17.38 20.97 -3.88
N THR A 465 16.54 21.84 -4.43
CA THR A 465 16.90 22.67 -5.58
C THR A 465 17.81 23.80 -5.10
N LYS A 466 19.12 23.58 -5.12
CA LYS A 466 20.13 24.63 -5.33
C LYS A 466 21.49 24.02 -5.65
N HIS A 467 22.19 24.71 -6.54
CA HIS A 467 23.56 24.47 -7.01
C HIS A 467 24.51 23.88 -5.97
N ALA A 468 25.25 22.86 -6.40
CA ALA A 468 26.55 22.40 -5.88
C ALA A 468 26.66 22.02 -4.37
N LEU A 469 27.29 20.86 -4.16
CA LEU A 469 27.78 20.28 -2.90
C LEU A 469 26.75 19.66 -1.93
N GLY A 470 26.56 18.35 -2.13
CA GLY A 470 26.79 17.37 -1.05
C GLY A 470 25.62 17.04 -0.12
N SER A 471 24.83 16.04 -0.51
CA SER A 471 24.08 15.19 0.43
C SER A 471 24.30 13.73 0.07
N LYS A 472 25.32 13.10 0.68
CA LYS A 472 25.61 11.67 0.53
C LYS A 472 25.20 10.97 1.82
N TYR A 473 24.08 10.25 1.78
CA TYR A 473 23.86 9.15 2.70
C TYR A 473 24.95 8.12 2.45
N HIS A 474 25.50 7.59 3.53
CA HIS A 474 26.34 6.42 3.52
C HIS A 474 25.59 5.42 4.39
N PHE A 475 25.44 4.17 3.98
CA PHE A 475 25.06 3.06 4.86
C PHE A 475 26.30 2.25 5.05
N ILE A 476 26.91 2.40 6.22
CA ILE A 476 28.23 1.85 6.45
C ILE A 476 28.07 0.46 7.02
N ILE A 477 28.48 -0.53 6.25
CA ILE A 477 28.69 -1.86 6.81
C ILE A 477 30.02 -1.84 7.56
N LEU A 478 29.96 -2.16 8.83
CA LEU A 478 31.14 -2.32 9.65
C LEU A 478 31.45 -3.80 9.77
N LYS A 479 32.69 -4.16 9.47
CA LYS A 479 33.29 -5.43 9.89
C LYS A 479 34.09 -5.13 11.15
#